data_AF-A0A959FZX6-F1
#
_entry.id   AF-A0A959FZX6-F1
#
_cell.length_a   1.000
_cell.length_b   1.000
_cell.length_c   1.000
_cell.angle_alpha   90.00
_cell.angle_beta   90.00
_cell.angle_gamma   90.00
#
_symmetry.space_group_name_H-M   'P 1'
#
loop_
_entity.id
_entity.type
_entity.pdbx_description
1 polymer ?
#
loop_
_entity_poly.entity_id
_entity_poly.type
_entity_poly.pdbx_seq_one_letter_code
_entity_poly.pdbx_strand_id
1 'polypeptide(L)'
;GTYDGGTTIALTATPDAQYQFDSWSGDASGSSNPLSVLVDGNKSIVANFSLVQGGCQDVAYQAEDGSWSNAAVETEHSGYTGTGYVNTDNNAGEWVQVQANVASAGTYEVSIVYANGSSDRPVDVSVNGTFASNVSLPGTGGWTSWASADFTLTLGAGNNDIRLTATGSSGAPNIDRVDVCQGSAPPASYSLSTTINGQGSVSPSSGTYTDGTVVNLTATPASGWEFDSWGGVDNSSGNTASVTMNANRSVTVTFTEIPQNAELTIQEDSDGFCGVDGAVEIEHSGYTGTGYANSDNNSGAGVDYAVDLASSGSYTIEIRYAATSNRPADLLQDGSSVAGSIALNSTGAWDS
;
A
#
# COMPACT_ATOMS: atom_id res chain seq x y z
N GLY A 1 -2.94 6.73 -16.12
CA GLY A 1 -3.74 6.42 -17.31
C GLY A 1 -3.01 6.88 -18.55
N THR A 2 -3.37 6.34 -19.72
CA THR A 2 -2.82 6.78 -21.02
C THR A 2 -3.78 7.77 -21.65
N TYR A 3 -3.26 8.89 -22.15
CA TYR A 3 -4.04 9.95 -22.79
C TYR A 3 -3.31 10.41 -24.04
N ASP A 4 -4.05 10.89 -25.03
CA ASP A 4 -3.47 11.43 -26.25
C ASP A 4 -2.70 12.73 -25.96
N GLY A 5 -1.53 12.88 -26.60
CA GLY A 5 -0.71 14.07 -26.47
C GLY A 5 -1.45 15.33 -26.94
N GLY A 6 -1.38 16.40 -26.14
CA GLY A 6 -2.07 17.67 -26.37
C GLY A 6 -3.49 17.73 -25.80
N THR A 7 -4.00 16.67 -25.17
CA THR A 7 -5.32 16.70 -24.51
C THR A 7 -5.26 17.38 -23.16
N THR A 8 -6.34 18.08 -22.78
CA THR A 8 -6.51 18.60 -21.43
C THR A 8 -7.43 17.68 -20.64
N ILE A 9 -6.97 17.18 -19.49
CA ILE A 9 -7.73 16.33 -18.58
C ILE A 9 -8.08 17.07 -17.29
N ALA A 10 -9.18 16.69 -16.64
CA ALA A 10 -9.57 17.20 -15.34
C ALA A 10 -9.31 16.13 -14.27
N LEU A 11 -8.45 16.44 -13.29
CA LEU A 11 -8.21 15.60 -12.13
C LEU A 11 -9.06 16.12 -10.97
N THR A 12 -9.87 15.25 -10.37
CA THR A 12 -10.67 15.59 -9.18
C THR A 12 -10.07 14.87 -7.97
N ALA A 13 -9.61 15.64 -6.99
CA ALA A 13 -9.26 15.08 -5.69
C ALA A 13 -10.54 14.89 -4.88
N THR A 14 -10.85 13.64 -4.51
CA THR A 14 -11.98 13.37 -3.62
C THR A 14 -11.38 13.01 -2.27
N PRO A 15 -11.35 13.93 -1.29
CA PRO A 15 -10.88 13.59 0.04
C PRO A 15 -11.82 12.56 0.66
N ASP A 16 -11.23 11.59 1.36
CA ASP A 16 -11.98 10.71 2.25
C ASP A 16 -12.58 11.51 3.42
N ALA A 17 -13.52 10.89 4.14
CA ALA A 17 -14.09 11.49 5.34
C ALA A 17 -12.97 11.95 6.30
N GLN A 18 -13.10 13.18 6.83
CA GLN A 18 -12.16 13.83 7.76
C GLN A 18 -10.84 14.33 7.17
N TYR A 19 -10.60 14.17 5.87
CA TYR A 19 -9.50 14.82 5.16
C TYR A 19 -10.02 16.02 4.37
N GLN A 20 -9.16 17.02 4.19
CA GLN A 20 -9.32 18.05 3.19
C GLN A 20 -8.25 17.90 2.13
N PHE A 21 -8.61 18.22 0.90
CA PHE A 21 -7.63 18.41 -0.16
C PHE A 21 -6.85 19.70 0.10
N ASP A 22 -5.53 19.61 0.18
CA ASP A 22 -4.65 20.76 0.41
C ASP A 22 -4.20 21.38 -0.91
N SER A 23 -3.57 20.56 -1.76
CA SER A 23 -2.93 21.01 -2.99
C SER A 23 -2.50 19.85 -3.89
N TRP A 24 -2.28 20.15 -5.16
CA TRP A 24 -1.57 19.30 -6.10
C TRP A 24 -0.06 19.55 -6.01
N SER A 25 0.74 18.52 -6.22
CA SER A 25 2.20 18.60 -6.34
C SER A 25 2.73 17.66 -7.43
N GLY A 26 4.04 17.75 -7.73
CA GLY A 26 4.69 17.04 -8.84
C GLY A 26 4.70 17.89 -10.11
N ASP A 27 4.35 17.28 -11.25
CA ASP A 27 4.32 17.94 -12.57
C ASP A 27 3.14 18.91 -12.77
N ALA A 28 2.31 19.07 -11.72
CA ALA A 28 1.33 20.14 -11.61
C ALA A 28 1.26 20.62 -10.15
N SER A 29 0.79 21.85 -9.94
CA SER A 29 0.66 22.43 -8.60
C SER A 29 -0.56 23.35 -8.47
N GLY A 30 -0.89 23.69 -7.23
CA GLY A 30 -1.98 24.59 -6.89
C GLY A 30 -3.11 23.91 -6.11
N SER A 31 -4.09 24.69 -5.67
CA SER A 31 -5.19 24.22 -4.79
C SER A 31 -6.56 24.15 -5.48
N SER A 32 -6.62 24.36 -6.80
CA SER A 32 -7.86 24.21 -7.56
C SER A 32 -8.26 22.74 -7.67
N ASN A 33 -9.50 22.43 -7.31
CA ASN A 33 -10.07 21.09 -7.43
C ASN A 33 -11.49 21.18 -8.03
N PRO A 34 -11.73 20.63 -9.23
CA PRO A 34 -10.79 19.87 -10.07
C PRO A 34 -9.64 20.71 -10.66
N LEU A 35 -8.54 20.04 -10.99
CA LEU A 35 -7.37 20.60 -11.68
C LEU A 35 -7.36 20.22 -13.16
N SER A 36 -7.26 21.22 -14.03
CA SER A 36 -7.04 21.01 -15.47
C SER A 36 -5.56 20.86 -15.80
N VAL A 37 -5.20 19.80 -16.51
CA VAL A 37 -3.82 19.45 -16.87
C VAL A 37 -3.71 19.18 -18.37
N LEU A 38 -2.81 19.88 -19.08
CA LEU A 38 -2.48 19.61 -20.49
C LEU A 38 -1.46 18.47 -20.57
N VAL A 39 -1.82 17.34 -21.18
CA VAL A 39 -0.96 16.16 -21.38
C VAL A 39 -0.02 16.35 -22.57
N ASP A 40 1.11 17.03 -22.37
CA ASP A 40 2.18 17.26 -23.35
C ASP A 40 3.39 16.31 -23.19
N GLY A 41 3.29 15.35 -22.27
CA GLY A 41 4.31 14.35 -21.97
C GLY A 41 3.84 13.46 -20.80
N ASN A 42 4.72 12.57 -20.36
CA ASN A 42 4.48 11.76 -19.16
C ASN A 42 4.43 12.65 -17.91
N LYS A 43 3.43 12.45 -17.04
CA LYS A 43 3.21 13.27 -15.84
C LYS A 43 3.10 12.43 -14.58
N SER A 44 3.70 12.91 -13.50
CA SER A 44 3.55 12.45 -12.12
C SER A 44 2.94 13.57 -11.29
N ILE A 45 1.66 13.45 -10.95
CA ILE A 45 0.91 14.46 -10.19
C ILE A 45 0.34 13.80 -8.95
N VAL A 46 0.51 14.45 -7.81
CA VAL A 46 0.10 13.96 -6.49
C VAL A 46 -0.96 14.91 -5.91
N ALA A 47 -2.07 14.37 -5.43
CA ALA A 47 -3.02 15.09 -4.58
C ALA A 47 -2.55 14.97 -3.12
N ASN A 48 -2.34 16.10 -2.46
CA ASN A 48 -1.95 16.17 -1.06
C ASN A 48 -3.21 16.43 -0.22
N PHE A 49 -3.33 15.69 0.86
CA PHE A 49 -4.46 15.78 1.78
C PHE A 49 -3.93 15.91 3.20
N SER A 50 -4.60 16.73 3.99
CA SER A 50 -4.40 16.83 5.42
C SER A 50 -5.69 16.44 6.12
N LEU A 51 -5.58 16.04 7.38
CA LEU A 51 -6.75 15.99 8.23
C LEU A 51 -7.37 17.38 8.29
N VAL A 52 -8.69 17.47 8.29
CA VAL A 52 -9.39 18.73 8.58
C VAL A 52 -8.98 19.15 10.00
N GLN A 53 -8.09 20.14 10.12
CA GLN A 53 -7.83 20.78 11.41
C GLN A 53 -9.14 21.39 11.92
N GLY A 54 -9.70 20.82 13.00
CA GLY A 54 -11.06 21.10 13.50
C GLY A 54 -12.05 19.92 13.39
N GLY A 55 -11.58 18.69 13.12
CA GLY A 55 -12.41 17.49 12.92
C GLY A 55 -12.95 16.76 14.15
N CYS A 56 -12.88 17.34 15.35
CA CYS A 56 -13.59 16.84 16.53
C CYS A 56 -14.59 17.88 17.04
N GLN A 57 -15.74 17.41 17.51
CA GLN A 57 -16.68 18.24 18.24
C GLN A 57 -16.31 18.16 19.73
N ASP A 58 -15.98 19.29 20.33
CA ASP A 58 -15.83 19.35 21.79
C ASP A 58 -17.19 19.12 22.43
N VAL A 59 -17.32 17.98 23.10
CA VAL A 59 -18.49 17.66 23.91
C VAL A 59 -18.17 18.09 25.33
N ALA A 60 -18.88 19.12 25.78
CA ALA A 60 -18.78 19.69 27.11
C ALA A 60 -19.49 18.80 28.15
N TYR A 61 -18.77 18.40 29.19
CA TYR A 61 -19.31 17.75 30.39
C TYR A 61 -19.18 18.70 31.57
N GLN A 62 -20.31 19.30 31.95
CA GLN A 62 -20.39 20.28 33.03
C GLN A 62 -20.01 19.65 34.38
N ALA A 63 -19.19 20.35 35.16
CA ALA A 63 -18.74 19.86 36.45
C ALA A 63 -19.90 19.78 37.45
N GLU A 64 -20.83 20.74 37.39
CA GLU A 64 -21.99 20.81 38.27
C GLU A 64 -23.05 19.74 38.00
N ASP A 65 -23.00 19.09 36.83
CA ASP A 65 -23.83 17.92 36.50
C ASP A 65 -23.18 16.60 36.97
N GLY A 66 -21.95 16.67 37.48
CA GLY A 66 -21.15 15.54 37.92
C GLY A 66 -21.37 15.14 39.38
N SER A 67 -20.32 14.60 39.98
CA SER A 67 -20.25 14.29 41.41
C SER A 67 -18.94 14.81 42.00
N TRP A 68 -18.92 15.05 43.30
CA TRP A 68 -17.76 15.66 43.96
C TRP A 68 -17.66 15.24 45.43
N SER A 69 -16.50 15.50 46.05
CA SER A 69 -16.29 15.33 47.50
C SER A 69 -15.85 16.65 48.15
N ASN A 70 -16.49 17.01 49.26
CA ASN A 70 -16.25 18.25 50.02
C ASN A 70 -16.09 19.47 49.09
N ALA A 71 -17.12 19.66 48.28
CA ALA A 71 -17.19 20.71 47.28
C ALA A 71 -18.64 21.17 47.13
N ALA A 72 -18.84 22.35 46.55
CA ALA A 72 -20.14 22.92 46.28
C ALA A 72 -20.24 23.43 44.84
N VAL A 73 -21.45 23.41 44.29
CA VAL A 73 -21.77 24.16 43.07
C VAL A 73 -22.00 25.61 43.46
N GLU A 74 -21.28 26.51 42.81
CA GLU A 74 -21.33 27.94 43.06
C GLU A 74 -21.59 28.74 41.78
N THR A 75 -21.99 30.01 41.98
CA THR A 75 -22.31 30.94 40.90
C THR A 75 -21.72 32.34 41.14
N GLU A 76 -20.82 32.49 42.13
CA GLU A 76 -20.32 33.81 42.58
C GLU A 76 -19.43 34.47 41.53
N HIS A 77 -18.61 33.70 40.83
CA HIS A 77 -17.70 34.21 39.81
C HIS A 77 -18.28 34.03 38.41
N SER A 78 -18.43 35.10 37.64
CA SER A 78 -18.98 35.03 36.29
C SER A 78 -18.00 34.42 35.28
N GLY A 79 -18.53 33.92 34.16
CA GLY A 79 -17.75 33.40 33.02
C GLY A 79 -17.78 31.88 32.86
N TYR A 80 -18.37 31.14 33.80
CA TYR A 80 -18.69 29.71 33.65
C TYR A 80 -19.77 29.49 32.59
N THR A 81 -19.90 28.24 32.15
CA THR A 81 -20.95 27.75 31.28
C THR A 81 -21.94 26.89 32.07
N GLY A 82 -23.09 26.54 31.47
CA GLY A 82 -24.10 25.76 32.20
C GLY A 82 -24.79 26.56 33.31
N THR A 83 -24.91 25.97 34.50
CA THR A 83 -25.66 26.53 35.64
C THR A 83 -24.78 26.93 36.82
N GLY A 84 -23.50 26.57 36.81
CA GLY A 84 -22.54 26.94 37.84
C GLY A 84 -21.14 26.41 37.54
N TYR A 85 -20.33 26.30 38.58
CA TYR A 85 -19.04 25.60 38.56
C TYR A 85 -18.84 24.89 39.91
N VAL A 86 -17.95 23.91 39.98
CA VAL A 86 -17.64 23.21 41.23
C VAL A 86 -16.43 23.85 41.91
N ASN A 87 -16.61 24.26 43.17
CA ASN A 87 -15.58 24.78 44.06
C ASN A 87 -15.29 23.77 45.19
N THR A 88 -14.03 23.39 45.38
CA THR A 88 -13.59 22.45 46.44
C THR A 88 -13.21 23.18 47.74
N ASP A 89 -13.35 22.53 48.90
CA ASP A 89 -13.08 23.10 50.25
C ASP A 89 -11.58 23.33 50.57
N ASN A 90 -10.76 23.42 49.53
CA ASN A 90 -9.32 23.67 49.57
C ASN A 90 -8.53 22.61 50.36
N ASN A 91 -8.80 21.31 50.17
CA ASN A 91 -7.98 20.24 50.75
C ASN A 91 -7.42 19.27 49.69
N ALA A 92 -6.29 18.64 50.02
CA ALA A 92 -5.76 17.55 49.21
C ALA A 92 -6.69 16.33 49.27
N GLY A 93 -6.86 15.63 48.16
CA GLY A 93 -7.69 14.44 48.04
C GLY A 93 -9.17 14.70 47.74
N GLU A 94 -9.62 15.96 47.77
CA GLU A 94 -10.94 16.36 47.28
C GLU A 94 -11.00 16.19 45.77
N TRP A 95 -12.18 15.91 45.24
CA TRP A 95 -12.31 15.56 43.84
C TRP A 95 -13.62 16.03 43.21
N VAL A 96 -13.55 16.25 41.90
CA VAL A 96 -14.67 16.49 40.98
C VAL A 96 -14.65 15.39 39.93
N GLN A 97 -15.80 14.82 39.60
CA GLN A 97 -15.92 13.73 38.62
C GLN A 97 -17.06 14.02 37.66
N VAL A 98 -16.75 13.98 36.37
CA VAL A 98 -17.72 13.98 35.27
C VAL A 98 -17.84 12.59 34.66
N GLN A 99 -18.96 12.31 33.99
CA GLN A 99 -19.15 11.05 33.27
C GLN A 99 -19.25 11.31 31.76
N ALA A 100 -18.15 11.06 31.06
CA ALA A 100 -18.07 11.24 29.61
C ALA A 100 -18.57 9.99 28.88
N ASN A 101 -19.51 10.15 27.94
CA ASN A 101 -19.95 9.07 27.05
C ASN A 101 -19.30 9.24 25.68
N VAL A 102 -18.49 8.27 25.25
CA VAL A 102 -17.84 8.28 23.93
C VAL A 102 -18.28 7.08 23.10
N ALA A 103 -18.44 7.27 21.78
CA ALA A 103 -18.96 6.23 20.89
C ALA A 103 -18.02 5.03 20.70
N SER A 104 -16.71 5.25 20.80
CA SER A 104 -15.66 4.26 20.54
C SER A 104 -14.59 4.30 21.62
N ALA A 105 -13.96 3.16 21.91
CA ALA A 105 -12.76 3.17 22.74
C ALA A 105 -11.60 3.81 21.96
N GLY A 106 -10.75 4.58 22.63
CA GLY A 106 -9.65 5.27 21.98
C GLY A 106 -8.94 6.27 22.88
N THR A 107 -7.94 6.95 22.34
CA THR A 107 -7.29 8.09 22.98
C THR A 107 -7.93 9.38 22.48
N TYR A 108 -8.35 10.23 23.41
CA TYR A 108 -9.06 11.48 23.16
C TYR A 108 -8.22 12.66 23.66
N GLU A 109 -8.25 13.78 22.94
CA GLU A 109 -7.85 15.06 23.50
C GLU A 109 -8.94 15.54 24.48
N VAL A 110 -8.50 16.02 25.64
CA VAL A 110 -9.36 16.43 26.74
C VAL A 110 -8.87 17.77 27.27
N SER A 111 -9.80 18.65 27.59
CA SER A 111 -9.52 19.95 28.17
C SER A 111 -10.26 20.12 29.49
N ILE A 112 -9.55 20.49 30.56
CA ILE A 112 -10.19 20.94 31.81
C ILE A 112 -10.37 22.45 31.71
N VAL A 113 -11.60 22.94 31.84
CA VAL A 113 -11.88 24.38 31.89
C VAL A 113 -12.07 24.80 33.33
N TYR A 114 -11.27 25.77 33.76
CA TYR A 114 -11.15 26.13 35.17
C TYR A 114 -10.82 27.62 35.38
N ALA A 115 -11.11 28.12 36.58
CA ALA A 115 -10.63 29.41 37.07
C ALA A 115 -9.79 29.20 38.33
N ASN A 116 -8.64 29.86 38.39
CA ASN A 116 -7.70 29.74 39.50
C ASN A 116 -7.16 31.12 39.88
N GLY A 117 -6.78 31.31 41.14
CA GLY A 117 -6.09 32.52 41.59
C GLY A 117 -4.70 32.68 40.95
N SER A 118 -3.66 32.75 41.79
CA SER A 118 -2.30 33.08 41.32
C SER A 118 -1.31 31.92 41.35
N SER A 119 -1.62 30.81 42.02
CA SER A 119 -0.72 29.66 42.19
C SER A 119 -1.27 28.42 41.52
N ASP A 120 -0.40 27.58 40.96
CA ASP A 120 -0.78 26.29 40.39
C ASP A 120 -1.53 25.40 41.41
N ARG A 121 -2.58 24.72 40.95
CA ARG A 121 -3.41 23.77 41.72
C ARG A 121 -3.56 22.45 40.95
N PRO A 122 -2.53 21.59 40.95
CA PRO A 122 -2.52 20.38 40.12
C PRO A 122 -3.50 19.30 40.62
N VAL A 123 -4.00 18.51 39.68
CA VAL A 123 -4.91 17.39 39.93
C VAL A 123 -4.36 16.06 39.38
N ASP A 124 -4.57 14.98 40.13
CA ASP A 124 -4.45 13.62 39.62
C ASP A 124 -5.75 13.25 38.90
N VAL A 125 -5.63 12.95 37.60
CA VAL A 125 -6.73 12.52 36.76
C VAL A 125 -6.78 10.99 36.74
N SER A 126 -7.96 10.43 37.00
CA SER A 126 -8.22 9.00 36.85
C SER A 126 -9.41 8.74 35.93
N VAL A 127 -9.34 7.63 35.18
CA VAL A 127 -10.40 7.14 34.30
C VAL A 127 -10.90 5.81 34.87
N ASN A 128 -12.19 5.72 35.17
CA ASN A 128 -12.82 4.52 35.75
C ASN A 128 -12.06 4.01 36.99
N GLY A 129 -11.61 4.93 37.84
CA GLY A 129 -10.87 4.65 39.08
C GLY A 129 -9.39 4.31 38.90
N THR A 130 -8.87 4.26 37.67
CA THR A 130 -7.46 4.03 37.38
C THR A 130 -6.74 5.34 37.10
N PHE A 131 -5.64 5.62 37.81
CA PHE A 131 -4.82 6.80 37.57
C PHE A 131 -4.34 6.87 36.12
N ALA A 132 -4.48 8.05 35.50
CA ALA A 132 -4.12 8.30 34.10
C ALA A 132 -3.00 9.34 33.98
N SER A 133 -3.11 10.49 34.65
CA SER A 133 -2.14 11.57 34.52
C SER A 133 -2.17 12.52 35.73
N ASN A 134 -1.10 13.28 35.92
CA ASN A 134 -1.07 14.44 36.81
C ASN A 134 -1.05 15.71 35.95
N VAL A 135 -2.04 16.59 36.14
CA VAL A 135 -2.27 17.78 35.30
C VAL A 135 -2.07 19.04 36.14
N SER A 136 -1.16 19.91 35.68
CA SER A 136 -0.96 21.25 36.25
C SER A 136 -2.09 22.19 35.79
N LEU A 137 -2.61 22.98 36.71
CA LEU A 137 -3.66 23.98 36.49
C LEU A 137 -3.17 25.34 37.02
N PRO A 138 -2.32 26.05 36.26
CA PRO A 138 -1.70 27.32 36.68
C PRO A 138 -2.70 28.41 37.09
N GLY A 139 -2.23 29.45 37.77
CA GLY A 139 -3.07 30.61 38.07
C GLY A 139 -3.59 31.28 36.79
N THR A 140 -4.90 31.54 36.71
CA THR A 140 -5.53 32.17 35.53
C THR A 140 -5.56 33.70 35.62
N GLY A 141 -5.07 34.26 36.73
CA GLY A 141 -5.01 35.71 36.98
C GLY A 141 -6.18 36.24 37.81
N GLY A 142 -7.15 35.40 38.17
CA GLY A 142 -8.28 35.75 39.03
C GLY A 142 -9.45 34.80 38.85
N TRP A 143 -10.37 34.79 39.81
CA TRP A 143 -11.48 33.82 39.84
C TRP A 143 -12.58 34.04 38.80
N THR A 144 -12.57 35.17 38.09
CA THR A 144 -13.42 35.44 36.92
C THR A 144 -12.68 35.26 35.58
N SER A 145 -11.42 34.82 35.63
CA SER A 145 -10.61 34.53 34.45
C SER A 145 -10.56 33.02 34.27
N TRP A 146 -11.20 32.53 33.21
CA TRP A 146 -11.28 31.10 32.91
C TRP A 146 -10.24 30.72 31.86
N ALA A 147 -9.60 29.56 32.02
CA ALA A 147 -8.61 29.00 31.11
C ALA A 147 -8.85 27.51 30.91
N SER A 148 -8.15 26.93 29.93
CA SER A 148 -8.11 25.50 29.67
C SER A 148 -6.75 24.90 30.01
N ALA A 149 -6.76 23.61 30.35
CA ALA A 149 -5.56 22.77 30.38
C ALA A 149 -5.82 21.51 29.54
N ASP A 150 -5.06 21.37 28.46
CA ASP A 150 -5.22 20.31 27.47
C ASP A 150 -4.27 19.14 27.74
N PHE A 151 -4.76 17.92 27.55
CA PHE A 151 -4.03 16.68 27.73
C PHE A 151 -4.75 15.54 27.00
N THR A 152 -4.24 14.32 27.08
CA THR A 152 -4.88 13.14 26.46
C THR A 152 -5.30 12.10 27.49
N LEU A 153 -6.41 11.42 27.22
CA LEU A 153 -6.91 10.30 28.01
C LEU A 153 -7.28 9.12 27.11
N THR A 154 -7.02 7.90 27.58
CA THR A 154 -7.58 6.69 26.98
C THR A 154 -8.93 6.39 27.62
N LEU A 155 -10.00 6.40 26.81
CA LEU A 155 -11.38 6.16 27.22
C LEU A 155 -11.90 4.85 26.58
N GLY A 156 -12.76 4.13 27.29
CA GLY A 156 -13.51 3.00 26.74
C GLY A 156 -14.76 3.47 25.98
N ALA A 157 -15.35 2.60 25.14
CA ALA A 157 -16.65 2.91 24.53
C ALA A 157 -17.76 2.95 25.59
N GLY A 158 -18.68 3.90 25.47
CA GLY A 158 -19.73 4.17 26.45
C GLY A 158 -19.29 5.14 27.54
N ASN A 159 -19.84 4.99 28.74
CA ASN A 159 -19.61 5.91 29.86
C ASN A 159 -18.23 5.68 30.50
N ASN A 160 -17.52 6.77 30.76
CA ASN A 160 -16.24 6.80 31.44
C ASN A 160 -16.31 7.82 32.58
N ASP A 161 -15.95 7.38 33.78
CA ASP A 161 -15.81 8.26 34.93
C ASP A 161 -14.45 8.95 34.89
N ILE A 162 -14.43 10.26 34.64
CA ILE A 162 -13.22 11.09 34.63
C ILE A 162 -13.19 11.88 35.94
N ARG A 163 -12.28 11.51 36.85
CA ARG A 163 -12.15 12.13 38.16
C ARG A 163 -10.87 12.95 38.26
N LEU A 164 -11.03 14.21 38.66
CA LEU A 164 -9.97 15.18 38.96
C LEU A 164 -9.79 15.23 40.48
N THR A 165 -8.65 14.76 41.01
CA THR A 165 -8.38 14.72 42.46
C THR A 165 -7.29 15.73 42.81
N ALA A 166 -7.60 16.69 43.68
CA ALA A 166 -6.65 17.69 44.13
C ALA A 166 -5.43 17.04 44.80
N THR A 167 -4.23 17.40 44.37
CA THR A 167 -2.98 16.85 44.94
C THR A 167 -2.40 17.73 46.04
N GLY A 168 -2.72 19.03 46.02
CA GLY A 168 -2.23 20.02 46.98
C GLY A 168 -3.27 20.37 48.05
N SER A 169 -2.77 20.87 49.19
CA SER A 169 -3.60 21.35 50.31
C SER A 169 -4.37 22.65 50.02
N SER A 170 -4.40 23.09 48.77
CA SER A 170 -5.21 24.21 48.31
C SER A 170 -6.46 23.73 47.58
N GLY A 171 -6.69 22.42 47.47
CA GLY A 171 -7.77 21.85 46.67
C GLY A 171 -7.57 22.04 45.17
N ALA A 172 -8.60 21.66 44.41
CA ALA A 172 -8.66 21.94 42.98
C ALA A 172 -8.97 23.43 42.75
N PRO A 173 -8.68 23.98 41.57
CA PRO A 173 -9.27 25.26 41.16
C PRO A 173 -10.79 25.10 40.94
N ASN A 174 -11.48 26.21 40.67
CA ASN A 174 -12.90 26.16 40.31
C ASN A 174 -13.03 25.48 38.95
N ILE A 175 -13.75 24.36 38.87
CA ILE A 175 -13.90 23.58 37.65
C ILE A 175 -15.25 23.93 37.02
N ASP A 176 -15.24 24.46 35.79
CA ASP A 176 -16.44 24.71 34.98
C ASP A 176 -16.87 23.40 34.33
N ARG A 177 -16.00 22.81 33.50
CA ARG A 177 -16.32 21.61 32.74
C ARG A 177 -15.08 20.87 32.28
N VAL A 178 -15.30 19.67 31.74
CA VAL A 178 -14.32 18.93 30.96
C VAL A 178 -14.82 18.80 29.54
N ASP A 179 -14.07 19.31 28.58
CA ASP A 179 -14.34 19.13 27.16
C ASP A 179 -13.62 17.87 26.68
N VAL A 180 -14.34 16.98 26.00
CA VAL A 180 -13.73 15.83 25.29
C VAL A 180 -13.89 16.08 23.80
N CYS A 181 -12.78 16.13 23.09
CA CYS A 181 -12.72 16.29 21.64
C CYS A 181 -13.22 14.99 20.98
N GLN A 182 -14.53 14.91 20.76
CA GLN A 182 -15.19 13.75 20.16
C GLN A 182 -15.36 13.98 18.66
N GLY A 183 -14.47 13.36 17.90
CA GLY A 183 -14.62 13.08 16.48
C GLY A 183 -14.55 11.58 16.27
N SER A 184 -14.98 11.07 15.11
CA SER A 184 -14.79 9.64 14.81
C SER A 184 -13.31 9.29 14.96
N ALA A 185 -13.02 8.26 15.77
CA ALA A 185 -11.68 7.73 15.96
C ALA A 185 -10.98 7.58 14.59
N PRO A 186 -9.63 7.74 14.52
CA PRO A 186 -8.92 7.50 13.27
C PRO A 186 -9.38 6.17 12.67
N PRO A 187 -9.78 6.12 11.38
CA PRO A 187 -10.24 4.88 10.79
C PRO A 187 -9.16 3.83 11.01
N ALA A 188 -9.58 2.66 11.52
CA ALA A 188 -8.65 1.57 11.78
C ALA A 188 -7.82 1.34 10.51
N SER A 189 -6.51 1.25 10.66
CA SER A 189 -5.60 1.03 9.53
C SER A 189 -4.95 -0.32 9.67
N TYR A 190 -4.82 -1.02 8.55
CA TYR A 190 -4.31 -2.38 8.50
C TYR A 190 -3.14 -2.49 7.53
N SER A 191 -2.15 -3.31 7.88
CA SER A 191 -1.01 -3.58 7.02
C SER A 191 -1.34 -4.68 6.00
N LEU A 192 -0.97 -4.46 4.75
CA LEU A 192 -0.87 -5.48 3.72
C LEU A 192 0.60 -5.85 3.49
N SER A 193 0.93 -7.13 3.65
CA SER A 193 2.23 -7.69 3.29
C SER A 193 2.07 -8.65 2.11
N THR A 194 2.98 -8.63 1.13
CA THR A 194 3.04 -9.65 0.08
C THR A 194 4.25 -10.55 0.22
N THR A 195 4.14 -11.78 -0.24
CA THR A 195 5.21 -12.77 -0.36
C THR A 195 5.21 -13.33 -1.76
N ILE A 196 6.38 -13.38 -2.40
CA ILE A 196 6.55 -13.93 -3.74
C ILE A 196 7.22 -15.30 -3.62
N ASN A 197 6.61 -16.33 -4.24
CA ASN A 197 7.20 -17.64 -4.47
C ASN A 197 7.50 -17.80 -5.97
N GLY A 198 8.72 -18.20 -6.33
CA GLY A 198 9.21 -18.14 -7.73
C GLY A 198 9.79 -16.77 -8.09
N GLN A 199 9.81 -16.43 -9.40
CA GLN A 199 10.35 -15.15 -9.88
C GLN A 199 9.29 -14.29 -10.57
N GLY A 200 9.16 -13.05 -10.10
CA GLY A 200 8.22 -12.07 -10.62
C GLY A 200 8.11 -10.87 -9.67
N SER A 201 7.02 -10.11 -9.81
CA SER A 201 6.70 -8.98 -8.93
C SER A 201 5.19 -8.88 -8.69
N VAL A 202 4.81 -8.18 -7.63
CA VAL A 202 3.42 -7.81 -7.33
C VAL A 202 3.32 -6.33 -7.04
N SER A 203 2.26 -5.69 -7.54
CA SER A 203 1.97 -4.27 -7.32
C SER A 203 0.52 -4.06 -6.87
N PRO A 204 0.28 -3.29 -5.78
CA PRO A 204 1.27 -2.84 -4.80
C PRO A 204 1.91 -4.00 -4.02
N SER A 205 3.17 -3.86 -3.61
CA SER A 205 3.92 -4.91 -2.89
C SER A 205 3.68 -4.91 -1.38
N SER A 206 3.49 -3.76 -0.76
CA SER A 206 3.12 -3.66 0.66
C SER A 206 2.62 -2.26 0.96
N GLY A 207 1.83 -2.10 2.03
CA GLY A 207 1.35 -0.80 2.46
C GLY A 207 0.48 -0.87 3.70
N THR A 208 0.05 0.30 4.16
CA THR A 208 -0.97 0.46 5.20
C THR A 208 -2.17 1.12 4.58
N TYR A 209 -3.36 0.59 4.87
CA TYR A 209 -4.62 1.01 4.27
C TYR A 209 -5.68 1.16 5.34
N THR A 210 -6.60 2.10 5.15
CA THR A 210 -7.75 2.27 6.05
C THR A 210 -8.73 1.11 5.92
N ASP A 211 -9.50 0.87 6.99
CA ASP A 211 -10.54 -0.16 7.07
C ASP A 211 -11.51 -0.06 5.89
N GLY A 212 -11.83 -1.21 5.30
CA GLY A 212 -12.71 -1.32 4.15
C GLY A 212 -12.06 -0.99 2.79
N THR A 213 -10.82 -0.50 2.76
CA THR A 213 -10.12 -0.26 1.48
C THR A 213 -9.99 -1.55 0.69
N VAL A 214 -10.39 -1.52 -0.59
CA VAL A 214 -10.17 -2.63 -1.53
C VAL A 214 -8.88 -2.38 -2.32
N VAL A 215 -7.86 -3.18 -2.04
CA VAL A 215 -6.56 -3.13 -2.73
C VAL A 215 -6.59 -4.09 -3.92
N ASN A 216 -6.38 -3.56 -5.12
CA ASN A 216 -6.24 -4.36 -6.34
C ASN A 216 -4.76 -4.64 -6.60
N LEU A 217 -4.43 -5.92 -6.74
CA LEU A 217 -3.09 -6.46 -6.92
C LEU A 217 -2.91 -6.97 -8.34
N THR A 218 -1.74 -6.72 -8.92
CA THR A 218 -1.33 -7.29 -10.21
C THR A 218 0.01 -7.99 -10.06
N ALA A 219 0.07 -9.24 -10.53
CA ALA A 219 1.27 -10.05 -10.61
C ALA A 219 1.89 -9.96 -12.01
N THR A 220 3.21 -9.81 -12.05
CA THR A 220 3.99 -9.77 -13.29
C THR A 220 5.09 -10.84 -13.20
N PRO A 221 4.98 -11.96 -13.95
CA PRO A 221 6.02 -12.98 -14.00
C PRO A 221 7.34 -12.43 -14.54
N ALA A 222 8.46 -13.01 -14.09
CA ALA A 222 9.77 -12.76 -14.70
C ALA A 222 9.92 -13.54 -16.03
N SER A 223 10.95 -13.21 -16.81
CA SER A 223 11.28 -13.98 -18.03
C SER A 223 11.54 -15.46 -17.71
N GLY A 224 10.93 -16.37 -18.46
CA GLY A 224 11.01 -17.81 -18.21
C GLY A 224 10.11 -18.31 -17.07
N TRP A 225 9.23 -17.46 -16.53
CA TRP A 225 8.26 -17.82 -15.51
C TRP A 225 6.84 -17.46 -15.96
N GLU A 226 5.87 -18.22 -15.49
CA GLU A 226 4.45 -17.92 -15.67
C GLU A 226 3.75 -17.72 -14.32
N PHE A 227 2.65 -16.97 -14.33
CA PHE A 227 1.80 -16.83 -13.15
C PHE A 227 1.09 -18.16 -12.86
N ASP A 228 1.18 -18.62 -11.62
CA ASP A 228 0.50 -19.85 -11.18
C ASP A 228 -0.74 -19.50 -10.34
N SER A 229 -0.56 -18.86 -9.19
CA SER A 229 -1.64 -18.70 -8.23
C SER A 229 -1.49 -17.53 -7.25
N TRP A 230 -2.63 -17.10 -6.69
CA TRP A 230 -2.72 -16.22 -5.54
C TRP A 230 -3.10 -16.99 -4.28
N GLY A 231 -2.61 -16.55 -3.13
CA GLY A 231 -3.02 -17.01 -1.80
C GLY A 231 -3.30 -15.81 -0.88
N GLY A 232 -4.29 -15.94 0.00
CA GLY A 232 -4.63 -14.89 0.97
C GLY A 232 -5.39 -13.68 0.38
N VAL A 233 -6.00 -13.83 -0.79
CA VAL A 233 -6.82 -12.80 -1.46
C VAL A 233 -8.32 -13.09 -1.34
N ASP A 234 -9.16 -12.08 -1.57
CA ASP A 234 -10.62 -12.25 -1.52
C ASP A 234 -11.18 -12.72 -2.87
N ASN A 235 -10.63 -12.17 -3.96
CA ASN A 235 -10.99 -12.55 -5.33
C ASN A 235 -9.75 -12.55 -6.21
N SER A 236 -9.77 -13.38 -7.27
CA SER A 236 -8.70 -13.43 -8.27
C SER A 236 -9.25 -13.71 -9.67
N SER A 237 -8.61 -13.11 -10.68
CA SER A 237 -8.85 -13.36 -12.10
C SER A 237 -7.51 -13.34 -12.84
N GLY A 238 -6.95 -14.52 -13.07
CA GLY A 238 -5.60 -14.66 -13.63
C GLY A 238 -4.56 -13.96 -12.76
N ASN A 239 -3.69 -13.16 -13.38
CA ASN A 239 -2.63 -12.42 -12.70
C ASN A 239 -3.11 -11.17 -11.94
N THR A 240 -4.42 -11.00 -11.73
CA THR A 240 -4.98 -9.92 -10.91
C THR A 240 -5.79 -10.46 -9.74
N ALA A 241 -5.78 -9.74 -8.62
CA ALA A 241 -6.53 -10.10 -7.42
C ALA A 241 -6.98 -8.87 -6.64
N SER A 242 -7.92 -9.04 -5.70
CA SER A 242 -8.34 -7.99 -4.78
C SER A 242 -8.37 -8.46 -3.33
N VAL A 243 -8.12 -7.51 -2.43
CA VAL A 243 -8.12 -7.71 -0.98
C VAL A 243 -8.83 -6.55 -0.31
N THR A 244 -9.81 -6.86 0.54
CA THR A 244 -10.47 -5.90 1.42
C THR A 244 -9.71 -5.82 2.73
N MET A 245 -9.31 -4.61 3.11
CA MET A 245 -8.51 -4.36 4.31
C MET A 245 -9.43 -4.20 5.51
N ASN A 246 -9.78 -5.31 6.16
CA ASN A 246 -10.61 -5.35 7.39
C ASN A 246 -9.87 -5.95 8.61
N ALA A 247 -8.61 -6.30 8.40
CA ALA A 247 -7.64 -6.81 9.37
C ALA A 247 -6.25 -6.69 8.72
N ASN A 248 -5.17 -6.96 9.45
CA ASN A 248 -3.86 -7.14 8.82
C ASN A 248 -3.92 -8.32 7.83
N ARG A 249 -3.44 -8.10 6.61
CA ARG A 249 -3.53 -9.06 5.50
C ARG A 249 -2.15 -9.50 5.04
N SER A 250 -2.03 -10.77 4.72
CA SER A 250 -0.84 -11.35 4.09
C SER A 250 -1.26 -12.08 2.82
N VAL A 251 -0.68 -11.67 1.70
CA VAL A 251 -0.93 -12.24 0.37
C VAL A 251 0.31 -12.97 -0.11
N THR A 252 0.12 -14.12 -0.75
CA THR A 252 1.19 -14.84 -1.46
C THR A 252 0.87 -14.87 -2.94
N VAL A 253 1.87 -14.61 -3.78
CA VAL A 253 1.81 -14.85 -5.23
C VAL A 253 2.82 -15.92 -5.58
N THR A 254 2.40 -16.89 -6.40
CA THR A 254 3.25 -17.98 -6.87
C THR A 254 3.44 -17.86 -8.38
N PHE A 255 4.69 -17.98 -8.80
CA PHE A 255 5.10 -18.14 -10.19
C PHE A 255 5.76 -19.51 -10.34
N THR A 256 5.57 -20.14 -11.50
CA THR A 256 6.22 -21.41 -11.86
C THR A 256 7.18 -21.18 -13.03
N GLU A 257 8.33 -21.84 -13.00
CA GLU A 257 9.30 -21.79 -14.09
C GLU A 257 8.72 -22.53 -15.31
N ILE A 258 8.77 -21.88 -16.47
CA ILE A 258 8.39 -22.50 -17.74
C ILE A 258 9.51 -23.50 -18.10
N PRO A 259 9.21 -24.80 -18.27
CA PRO A 259 10.24 -25.80 -18.56
C PRO A 259 11.05 -25.44 -19.82
N GLN A 260 12.35 -25.18 -19.67
CA GLN A 260 13.25 -24.77 -20.77
C GLN A 260 13.75 -25.93 -21.66
N ASN A 261 13.28 -27.15 -21.44
CA ASN A 261 13.96 -28.37 -21.84
C ASN A 261 13.19 -29.26 -22.83
N ALA A 262 12.38 -28.67 -23.71
CA ALA A 262 12.04 -29.34 -24.95
C ALA A 262 13.18 -29.14 -25.96
N GLU A 263 14.09 -30.11 -26.06
CA GLU A 263 14.95 -30.24 -27.24
C GLU A 263 14.03 -30.46 -28.44
N LEU A 264 13.95 -29.47 -29.34
CA LEU A 264 13.20 -29.57 -30.58
C LEU A 264 14.15 -30.09 -31.67
N THR A 265 14.13 -31.40 -31.90
CA THR A 265 14.81 -32.00 -33.04
C THR A 265 13.88 -31.98 -34.25
N ILE A 266 14.26 -31.26 -35.31
CA ILE A 266 13.56 -31.30 -36.60
C ILE A 266 14.40 -32.14 -37.56
N GLN A 267 13.83 -33.25 -38.03
CA GLN A 267 14.42 -34.11 -39.06
C GLN A 267 13.66 -33.96 -40.37
N GLU A 268 14.16 -34.54 -41.45
CA GLU A 268 13.60 -34.45 -42.80
C GLU A 268 12.17 -35.00 -42.95
N ASP A 269 11.68 -35.74 -41.96
CA ASP A 269 10.31 -36.27 -41.86
C ASP A 269 9.45 -35.59 -40.79
N SER A 270 10.00 -34.61 -40.09
CA SER A 270 9.38 -33.97 -38.93
C SER A 270 8.59 -32.72 -39.33
N ASP A 271 7.57 -32.41 -38.52
CA ASP A 271 6.88 -31.11 -38.60
C ASP A 271 7.92 -29.99 -38.41
N GLY A 272 7.97 -29.07 -39.38
CA GLY A 272 8.97 -28.01 -39.42
C GLY A 272 10.06 -28.19 -40.49
N PHE A 273 10.18 -29.34 -41.15
CA PHE A 273 11.02 -29.43 -42.35
C PHE A 273 10.30 -28.83 -43.56
N CYS A 274 10.79 -27.71 -44.08
CA CYS A 274 10.15 -26.98 -45.18
C CYS A 274 10.65 -27.44 -46.55
N GLY A 275 11.91 -27.87 -46.64
CA GLY A 275 12.49 -28.38 -47.86
C GLY A 275 14.02 -28.33 -47.87
N VAL A 276 14.58 -28.91 -48.93
CA VAL A 276 16.00 -28.85 -49.26
C VAL A 276 16.15 -28.52 -50.73
N ASP A 277 17.09 -27.65 -51.07
CA ASP A 277 17.53 -27.44 -52.45
C ASP A 277 18.38 -28.63 -52.90
N GLY A 278 17.74 -29.76 -53.18
CA GLY A 278 18.39 -31.03 -53.48
C GLY A 278 17.44 -32.20 -53.26
N ALA A 279 17.90 -33.23 -52.54
CA ALA A 279 17.09 -34.40 -52.24
C ALA A 279 17.27 -34.90 -50.80
N VAL A 280 16.23 -35.55 -50.27
CA VAL A 280 16.38 -36.40 -49.09
C VAL A 280 16.91 -37.75 -49.55
N GLU A 281 18.03 -38.16 -48.98
CA GLU A 281 18.75 -39.37 -49.37
C GLU A 281 18.92 -40.34 -48.21
N ILE A 282 19.26 -41.59 -48.56
CA ILE A 282 19.47 -42.70 -47.62
C ILE A 282 20.74 -43.50 -47.95
N GLU A 283 21.57 -43.00 -48.86
CA GLU A 283 22.71 -43.76 -49.41
C GLU A 283 23.87 -43.91 -48.42
N HIS A 284 24.00 -42.96 -47.49
CA HIS A 284 24.97 -42.98 -46.40
C HIS A 284 24.32 -43.31 -45.06
N SER A 285 25.07 -43.97 -44.18
CA SER A 285 24.61 -44.32 -42.83
C SER A 285 24.96 -43.22 -41.80
N GLY A 286 24.48 -43.34 -40.56
CA GLY A 286 24.83 -42.39 -39.48
C GLY A 286 23.77 -41.31 -39.22
N TYR A 287 22.81 -41.10 -40.12
CA TYR A 287 21.64 -40.26 -39.87
C TYR A 287 20.70 -40.86 -38.82
N THR A 288 19.89 -40.00 -38.20
CA THR A 288 18.71 -40.40 -37.43
C THR A 288 17.46 -40.18 -38.28
N GLY A 289 16.31 -40.74 -37.91
CA GLY A 289 15.08 -40.53 -38.68
C GLY A 289 14.99 -41.45 -39.90
N THR A 290 14.53 -40.91 -41.03
CA THR A 290 14.24 -41.65 -42.27
C THR A 290 15.27 -41.44 -43.38
N GLY A 291 16.12 -40.41 -43.25
CA GLY A 291 17.17 -40.06 -44.22
C GLY A 291 18.00 -38.87 -43.76
N TYR A 292 18.59 -38.15 -44.71
CA TYR A 292 19.26 -36.87 -44.48
C TYR A 292 19.02 -35.92 -45.66
N ALA A 293 19.00 -34.62 -45.38
CA ALA A 293 18.91 -33.59 -46.40
C ALA A 293 20.26 -33.42 -47.14
N ASN A 294 20.31 -33.81 -48.42
CA ASN A 294 21.46 -33.59 -49.29
C ASN A 294 21.19 -32.38 -50.20
N SER A 295 21.77 -31.23 -49.85
CA SER A 295 21.69 -30.03 -50.68
C SER A 295 22.58 -30.15 -51.92
N ASP A 296 22.09 -29.64 -53.05
CA ASP A 296 22.83 -29.51 -54.30
C ASP A 296 24.16 -28.77 -54.11
N ASN A 297 25.17 -29.16 -54.88
CA ASN A 297 26.52 -28.60 -54.77
C ASN A 297 26.64 -27.24 -55.50
N ASN A 298 25.76 -26.30 -55.18
CA ASN A 298 25.67 -24.97 -55.78
C ASN A 298 25.63 -23.89 -54.69
N SER A 299 26.20 -22.71 -54.98
CA SER A 299 26.16 -21.58 -54.05
C SER A 299 24.72 -21.13 -53.81
N GLY A 300 24.34 -21.03 -52.54
CA GLY A 300 23.00 -20.61 -52.12
C GLY A 300 21.99 -21.74 -51.96
N ALA A 301 22.35 -23.00 -52.26
CA ALA A 301 21.53 -24.15 -51.91
C ALA A 301 21.50 -24.32 -50.38
N GLY A 302 20.32 -24.55 -49.82
CA GLY A 302 20.12 -24.66 -48.38
C GLY A 302 19.12 -25.73 -47.97
N VAL A 303 18.87 -25.76 -46.65
CA VAL A 303 17.82 -26.54 -46.02
C VAL A 303 16.98 -25.59 -45.19
N ASP A 304 15.68 -25.58 -45.43
CA ASP A 304 14.74 -24.69 -44.77
C ASP A 304 13.98 -25.41 -43.66
N TYR A 305 13.92 -24.77 -42.49
CA TYR A 305 13.18 -25.25 -41.33
C TYR A 305 12.24 -24.15 -40.81
N ALA A 306 11.02 -24.51 -40.46
CA ALA A 306 10.10 -23.71 -39.67
C ALA A 306 10.14 -24.19 -38.21
N VAL A 307 10.36 -23.26 -37.28
CA VAL A 307 10.37 -23.54 -35.84
C VAL A 307 9.13 -22.92 -35.19
N ASP A 308 8.39 -23.72 -34.43
CA ASP A 308 7.30 -23.24 -33.57
C ASP A 308 7.73 -23.33 -32.11
N LEU A 309 7.91 -22.17 -31.47
CA LEU A 309 8.52 -22.05 -30.15
C LEU A 309 7.49 -21.50 -29.16
N ALA A 310 7.39 -22.14 -27.99
CA ALA A 310 6.40 -21.79 -26.96
C ALA A 310 6.61 -20.39 -26.34
N SER A 311 7.78 -19.77 -26.52
CA SER A 311 8.10 -18.45 -25.98
C SER A 311 9.10 -17.73 -26.90
N SER A 312 9.14 -16.40 -26.84
CA SER A 312 10.25 -15.64 -27.43
C SER A 312 11.48 -15.71 -26.53
N GLY A 313 12.68 -15.84 -27.10
CA GLY A 313 13.91 -15.90 -26.31
C GLY A 313 15.17 -16.10 -27.15
N SER A 314 16.29 -16.33 -26.47
CA SER A 314 17.55 -16.76 -27.10
C SER A 314 17.65 -18.28 -27.06
N TYR A 315 17.96 -18.88 -28.21
CA TYR A 315 18.05 -20.32 -28.36
C TYR A 315 19.46 -20.72 -28.82
N THR A 316 19.89 -21.91 -28.42
CA THR A 316 21.07 -22.55 -29.00
C THR A 316 20.62 -23.44 -30.14
N ILE A 317 21.30 -23.34 -31.28
CA ILE A 317 21.05 -24.18 -32.45
C ILE A 317 22.22 -25.16 -32.57
N GLU A 318 21.89 -26.45 -32.63
CA GLU A 318 22.84 -27.51 -32.94
C GLU A 318 22.53 -28.05 -34.33
N ILE A 319 23.54 -28.08 -35.20
CA ILE A 319 23.43 -28.64 -36.56
C ILE A 319 24.23 -29.93 -36.56
N ARG A 320 23.55 -31.05 -36.82
CA ARG A 320 24.20 -32.34 -37.08
C ARG A 320 24.39 -32.52 -38.57
N TYR A 321 25.61 -32.81 -39.00
CA TYR A 321 25.97 -32.91 -40.42
C TYR A 321 27.12 -33.89 -40.61
N ALA A 322 27.31 -34.35 -41.85
CA ALA A 322 28.47 -35.10 -42.31
C ALA A 322 29.08 -34.40 -43.52
N ALA A 323 30.41 -34.38 -43.64
CA ALA A 323 31.11 -33.79 -44.78
C ALA A 323 32.55 -34.32 -44.93
N THR A 324 33.00 -34.57 -46.16
CA THR A 324 34.39 -34.95 -46.43
C THR A 324 35.36 -33.78 -46.55
N SER A 325 34.86 -32.55 -46.68
CA SER A 325 35.63 -31.30 -46.73
C SER A 325 34.89 -30.21 -45.96
N ASN A 326 35.59 -29.13 -45.58
CA ASN A 326 34.93 -27.99 -44.92
C ASN A 326 33.87 -27.37 -45.85
N ARG A 327 32.68 -27.11 -45.30
CA ARG A 327 31.51 -26.56 -45.99
C ARG A 327 30.90 -25.41 -45.17
N PRO A 328 31.46 -24.19 -45.23
CA PRO A 328 30.89 -23.07 -44.48
C PRO A 328 29.48 -22.74 -44.98
N ALA A 329 28.60 -22.33 -44.06
CA ALA A 329 27.22 -21.97 -44.36
C ALA A 329 26.79 -20.68 -43.63
N ASP A 330 25.82 -19.98 -44.18
CA ASP A 330 25.17 -18.85 -43.50
C ASP A 330 23.87 -19.33 -42.85
N LEU A 331 23.60 -18.90 -41.62
CA LEU A 331 22.30 -19.08 -40.97
C LEU A 331 21.45 -17.85 -41.24
N LEU A 332 20.31 -18.07 -41.86
CA LEU A 332 19.29 -17.06 -42.13
C LEU A 332 18.10 -17.29 -41.18
N GLN A 333 17.59 -16.22 -40.58
CA GLN A 333 16.31 -16.20 -39.87
C GLN A 333 15.35 -15.32 -40.67
N ASP A 334 14.21 -15.89 -41.09
CA ASP A 334 13.19 -15.21 -41.90
C ASP A 334 13.79 -14.49 -43.13
N GLY A 335 14.76 -15.14 -43.78
CA GLY A 335 15.47 -14.62 -44.97
C GLY A 335 16.59 -13.61 -44.68
N SER A 336 16.84 -13.26 -43.41
CA SER A 336 17.91 -12.33 -43.02
C SER A 336 19.08 -13.06 -42.37
N SER A 337 20.33 -12.74 -42.74
CA SER A 337 21.51 -13.37 -42.14
C SER A 337 21.67 -12.98 -40.66
N VAL A 338 21.67 -13.99 -39.79
CA VAL A 338 21.88 -13.83 -38.33
C VAL A 338 23.23 -14.36 -37.87
N ALA A 339 23.84 -15.27 -38.63
CA ALA A 339 25.23 -15.69 -38.46
C ALA A 339 25.81 -16.07 -39.83
N GLY A 340 26.94 -15.48 -40.20
CA GLY A 340 27.61 -15.74 -41.47
C GLY A 340 28.83 -16.66 -41.31
N SER A 341 29.10 -17.48 -42.34
CA SER A 341 30.27 -18.36 -42.43
C SER A 341 30.45 -19.29 -41.22
N ILE A 342 29.36 -19.89 -40.75
CA ILE A 342 29.38 -20.96 -39.75
C ILE A 342 30.23 -22.10 -40.30
N ALA A 343 31.28 -22.46 -39.58
CA ALA A 343 32.23 -23.48 -40.00
C ALA A 343 31.65 -24.90 -39.80
N LEU A 344 31.10 -25.50 -40.85
CA LEU A 344 30.86 -26.95 -40.89
C LEU A 344 32.14 -27.63 -41.37
N ASN A 345 32.97 -28.08 -40.42
CA ASN A 345 34.27 -28.67 -40.71
C ASN A 345 34.14 -30.10 -41.24
N SER A 346 35.10 -30.58 -42.01
CA SER A 346 35.12 -31.98 -42.44
C SER A 346 34.96 -32.93 -41.24
N THR A 347 33.97 -33.82 -41.31
CA THR A 347 33.80 -34.96 -40.39
C THR A 347 34.65 -36.17 -40.81
N GLY A 348 35.27 -36.10 -41.99
CA GLY A 348 36.20 -37.09 -42.53
C GLY A 348 35.54 -38.20 -43.37
N ALA A 349 34.23 -38.41 -43.24
CA ALA A 349 33.46 -39.37 -44.02
C ALA A 349 31.98 -38.95 -44.09
N TRP A 350 31.24 -39.52 -45.05
CA TRP A 350 29.79 -39.31 -45.15
C TRP A 350 28.98 -40.22 -44.22
N ASP A 351 29.60 -41.29 -43.70
CA ASP A 351 28.98 -42.24 -42.77
C ASP A 351 29.27 -41.92 -41.29
N SER A 352 29.71 -40.70 -40.99
CA SER A 352 30.14 -40.24 -39.66
C SER A 352 28.98 -39.89 -38.73
#